data_AF-A0A9D8C901-F1
#
_entry.id   AF-A0A9D8C901-F1
#
_cell.length_a   1.000
_cell.length_b   1.000
_cell.length_c   1.000
_cell.angle_alpha   90.00
_cell.angle_beta   90.00
_cell.angle_gamma   90.00
#
_symmetry.space_group_name_H-M   'P 1'
#
loop_
_entity.id
_entity.type
_entity.pdbx_description
1 polymer ?
#
loop_
_entity_poly.entity_id
_entity_poly.type
_entity_poly.pdbx_seq_one_letter_code
_entity_poly.pdbx_strand_id
1 'polypeptide(L)'
;MRPLAARLLAPLLALALALAAPARAAEFHSAIEDLPLMPGLIEDKALTLSFDTPAGRIVEAGAFGRLERAAVEGFYAETLPGLGWQAAGAGAYRRGGETLRLDFASRAGTLTVRFAIKPE
;
A
#
# COMPACT_ATOMS: atom_id res chain seq x y z
N MET A 1 26.95 46.47 6.98
CA MET A 1 26.07 45.99 5.89
C MET A 1 25.27 44.80 6.43
N ARG A 2 24.03 45.01 6.89
CA ARG A 2 23.20 43.95 7.49
C ARG A 2 22.64 43.07 6.36
N PRO A 3 22.73 41.73 6.43
CA PRO A 3 22.38 40.87 5.30
C PRO A 3 20.86 40.89 5.08
N LEU A 4 20.39 41.63 4.07
CA LEU A 4 18.99 41.63 3.63
C LEU A 4 18.49 40.22 3.30
N ALA A 5 19.40 39.32 2.90
CA ALA A 5 19.11 37.92 2.57
C ALA A 5 18.48 37.15 3.75
N ALA A 6 18.85 37.46 5.00
CA ALA A 6 18.34 36.74 6.17
C ALA A 6 16.85 37.04 6.47
N ARG A 7 16.32 38.18 6.00
CA ARG A 7 14.93 38.60 6.30
C ARG A 7 13.89 38.00 5.34
N LEU A 8 14.31 37.59 4.14
CA LEU A 8 13.43 36.95 3.14
C LEU A 8 13.37 35.42 3.31
N LEU A 9 14.36 34.81 3.98
CA LEU A 9 14.37 33.36 4.25
C LEU A 9 13.32 32.92 5.28
N ALA A 10 13.07 33.72 6.31
CA ALA A 10 12.13 33.40 7.39
C ALA A 10 10.67 33.16 6.92
N PRO A 11 10.05 34.01 6.07
CA PRO A 11 8.68 33.76 5.60
C PRO A 11 8.61 32.59 4.61
N LEU A 12 9.66 32.36 3.82
CA LEU A 12 9.74 31.23 2.88
C LEU A 12 9.83 29.89 3.60
N LEU A 13 10.61 29.84 4.69
CA LEU A 13 10.71 28.66 5.54
C LEU A 13 9.39 28.40 6.28
N ALA A 14 8.75 29.44 6.84
CA ALA A 14 7.44 29.30 7.49
C ALA A 14 6.35 28.81 6.52
N LEU A 15 6.37 29.27 5.26
CA LEU A 15 5.44 28.80 4.23
C LEU A 15 5.71 27.34 3.85
N ALA A 16 6.97 26.94 3.72
CA ALA A 16 7.33 25.54 3.45
C ALA A 16 6.91 24.59 4.58
N LEU A 17 7.04 25.01 5.85
CA LEU A 17 6.54 24.22 6.99
C LEU A 17 5.00 24.18 7.04
N ALA A 18 4.30 25.23 6.63
CA ALA A 18 2.83 25.24 6.60
C ALA A 18 2.24 24.33 5.49
N LEU A 19 3.02 24.04 4.44
CA LEU A 19 2.67 23.13 3.36
C LEU A 19 3.09 21.67 3.62
N ALA A 20 3.79 21.40 4.73
CA ALA A 20 4.18 20.04 5.08
C ALA A 20 2.94 19.27 5.56
N ALA A 21 2.37 18.44 4.68
CA ALA A 21 1.37 17.46 5.08
C ALA A 21 2.00 16.45 6.07
N PRO A 22 1.27 16.01 7.10
CA PRO A 22 1.78 15.00 8.02
C PRO A 22 2.06 13.72 7.24
N ALA A 23 3.34 13.35 7.11
CA ALA A 23 3.72 12.03 6.63
C ALA A 23 3.31 11.01 7.69
N ARG A 24 2.19 10.31 7.48
CA ARG A 24 1.85 9.15 8.31
C ARG A 24 2.75 8.01 7.87
N ALA A 25 3.41 7.35 8.83
CA ALA A 25 4.14 6.13 8.54
C ALA A 25 3.17 5.13 7.90
N ALA A 26 3.51 4.67 6.69
CA ALA A 26 2.76 3.58 6.08
C ALA A 26 2.96 2.32 6.92
N GLU A 27 1.87 1.66 7.27
CA GLU A 27 1.92 0.30 7.78
C GLU A 27 2.04 -0.66 6.61
N PHE A 28 2.73 -1.78 6.82
CA PHE A 28 2.96 -2.78 5.78
C PHE A 28 2.43 -4.13 6.25
N HIS A 29 2.09 -4.99 5.30
CA HIS A 29 1.76 -6.38 5.59
C HIS A 29 2.95 -7.08 6.27
N SER A 30 2.67 -7.94 7.25
CA SER A 30 3.73 -8.71 7.92
C SER A 30 4.24 -9.88 7.08
N ALA A 31 3.40 -10.36 6.14
CA ALA A 31 3.69 -11.51 5.30
C ALA A 31 4.32 -11.13 3.95
N ILE A 32 3.93 -9.98 3.40
CA ILE A 32 4.35 -9.50 2.10
C ILE A 32 5.19 -8.24 2.31
N GLU A 33 6.50 -8.40 2.16
CA GLU A 33 7.45 -7.30 2.27
C GLU A 33 7.11 -6.18 1.28
N ASP A 34 7.23 -4.94 1.73
CA ASP A 34 6.96 -3.71 0.97
C ASP A 34 5.52 -3.52 0.47
N LEU A 35 4.56 -4.39 0.78
CA LEU A 35 3.16 -4.17 0.43
C LEU A 35 2.46 -3.30 1.49
N PRO A 36 1.99 -2.08 1.15
CA PRO A 36 1.31 -1.21 2.12
C PRO A 36 -0.01 -1.83 2.58
N LEU A 37 -0.27 -1.74 3.88
CA LEU A 37 -1.58 -2.00 4.46
C LEU A 37 -2.39 -0.71 4.45
N MET A 38 -3.49 -0.68 3.69
CA MET A 38 -4.35 0.50 3.63
C MET A 38 -4.83 0.91 5.04
N PRO A 39 -4.72 2.18 5.44
CA PRO A 39 -5.28 2.65 6.71
C PRO A 39 -6.76 2.27 6.86
N GLY A 40 -7.09 1.64 7.98
CA GLY A 40 -8.44 1.13 8.27
C GLY A 40 -8.65 -0.35 7.92
N LEU A 41 -7.71 -0.97 7.19
CA LEU A 41 -7.59 -2.43 7.14
C LEU A 41 -6.80 -2.92 8.35
N ILE A 42 -7.21 -4.08 8.87
CA ILE A 42 -6.54 -4.81 9.93
C ILE A 42 -6.10 -6.14 9.32
N GLU A 43 -4.81 -6.45 9.42
CA GLU A 43 -4.28 -7.72 8.92
C GLU A 43 -4.89 -8.91 9.68
N ASP A 44 -5.34 -9.91 8.93
CA ASP A 44 -5.80 -11.19 9.46
C ASP A 44 -4.67 -12.22 9.38
N LYS A 45 -3.97 -12.40 10.50
CA LYS A 45 -2.86 -13.35 10.59
C LYS A 45 -3.29 -14.80 10.36
N ALA A 46 -4.58 -15.13 10.52
CA ALA A 46 -5.08 -16.48 10.22
C ALA A 46 -5.23 -16.72 8.71
N LEU A 47 -5.31 -15.65 7.91
CA LEU A 47 -5.35 -15.71 6.44
C LEU A 47 -3.97 -15.50 5.80
N THR A 48 -2.92 -15.48 6.62
CA THR A 48 -1.54 -15.39 6.15
C THR A 48 -0.96 -16.79 5.94
N LEU A 49 -0.48 -17.08 4.73
CA LEU A 49 0.14 -18.34 4.35
C LEU A 49 1.36 -18.07 3.45
N SER A 50 2.41 -18.87 3.60
CA SER A 50 3.59 -18.80 2.72
C SER A 50 4.04 -20.21 2.36
N PHE A 51 4.23 -20.46 1.08
CA PHE A 51 4.68 -21.75 0.54
C PHE A 51 5.90 -21.54 -0.34
N ASP A 52 6.97 -22.29 -0.07
CA ASP A 52 8.17 -22.29 -0.92
C ASP A 52 8.06 -23.38 -1.98
N THR A 53 8.34 -23.04 -3.24
CA THR A 53 8.35 -23.96 -4.38
C THR A 53 9.64 -23.82 -5.19
N PRO A 54 9.99 -24.78 -6.07
CA PRO A 54 11.14 -24.62 -6.97
C PRO A 54 11.04 -23.39 -7.90
N ALA A 55 9.82 -22.94 -8.21
CA ALA A 55 9.58 -21.77 -9.05
C ALA A 55 9.66 -20.43 -8.30
N GLY A 56 9.75 -20.48 -6.96
CA GLY A 56 9.75 -19.31 -6.08
C GLY A 56 8.73 -19.43 -4.95
N ARG A 57 8.59 -18.35 -4.18
CA ARG A 57 7.71 -18.29 -3.01
C ARG A 57 6.32 -17.81 -3.40
N ILE A 58 5.29 -18.48 -2.89
CA ILE A 58 3.90 -18.06 -2.98
C ILE A 58 3.48 -17.55 -1.61
N VAL A 59 3.01 -16.30 -1.54
CA VAL A 59 2.55 -15.68 -0.29
C VAL A 59 1.10 -15.26 -0.43
N GLU A 60 0.27 -15.64 0.53
CA GLU A 60 -1.07 -15.13 0.72
C GLU A 60 -1.16 -14.35 2.04
N ALA A 61 -1.85 -13.22 2.02
CA ALA A 61 -2.14 -12.42 3.20
C ALA A 61 -3.60 -11.97 3.17
N GLY A 62 -4.25 -11.91 4.32
CA GLY A 62 -5.59 -11.36 4.45
C GLY A 62 -5.61 -10.07 5.26
N ALA A 63 -6.53 -9.18 4.94
CA ALA A 63 -6.87 -8.05 5.80
C ALA A 63 -8.37 -7.76 5.73
N PHE A 64 -8.93 -7.15 6.77
CA PHE A 64 -10.35 -6.80 6.83
C PHE A 64 -10.58 -5.43 7.43
N GLY A 65 -11.72 -4.82 7.10
CA GLY A 65 -12.12 -3.53 7.63
C GLY A 65 -13.53 -3.12 7.22
N ARG A 66 -14.06 -2.08 7.86
CA ARG A 66 -15.31 -1.43 7.44
C ARG A 66 -14.99 -0.32 6.44
N LEU A 67 -14.71 -0.73 5.22
CA LEU A 67 -14.31 0.14 4.11
C LEU A 67 -15.08 -0.25 2.86
N GLU A 68 -15.31 0.72 1.98
CA GLU A 68 -15.86 0.47 0.65
C GLU A 68 -14.80 -0.17 -0.25
N ARG A 69 -15.20 -1.18 -1.03
CA ARG A 69 -14.32 -1.86 -1.99
C ARG A 69 -13.61 -0.86 -2.91
N ALA A 70 -14.35 0.11 -3.45
CA ALA A 70 -13.80 1.10 -4.38
C ALA A 70 -12.70 1.97 -3.74
N ALA A 71 -12.79 2.24 -2.44
CA ALA A 71 -11.75 2.97 -1.72
C ALA A 71 -10.46 2.14 -1.61
N VAL A 72 -10.58 0.84 -1.37
CA VAL A 72 -9.44 -0.09 -1.33
C VAL A 72 -8.81 -0.27 -2.71
N GLU A 73 -9.63 -0.47 -3.74
CA GLU A 73 -9.16 -0.57 -5.12
C GLU A 73 -8.42 0.71 -5.56
N GLY A 74 -8.97 1.89 -5.26
CA GLY A 74 -8.34 3.17 -5.53
C GLY A 74 -7.00 3.33 -4.83
N PHE A 75 -6.94 3.02 -3.53
CA PHE A 75 -5.69 3.07 -2.76
C PHE A 75 -4.58 2.21 -3.40
N TYR A 76 -4.88 0.96 -3.76
CA TYR A 76 -3.86 0.08 -4.36
C TYR A 76 -3.53 0.46 -5.81
N ALA A 77 -4.49 0.99 -6.57
CA ALA A 77 -4.22 1.51 -7.91
C ALA A 77 -3.28 2.73 -7.89
N GLU A 78 -3.33 3.56 -6.85
CA GLU A 78 -2.46 4.73 -6.68
C GLU A 78 -1.08 4.36 -6.11
N THR A 79 -1.02 3.42 -5.17
CA THR A 79 0.21 3.10 -4.42
C THR A 79 1.12 2.10 -5.14
N LEU A 80 0.55 1.06 -5.74
CA LEU A 80 1.31 -0.03 -6.35
C LEU A 80 2.23 0.40 -7.51
N PRO A 81 1.84 1.34 -8.40
CA PRO A 81 2.75 1.84 -9.44
C PRO A 81 4.04 2.44 -8.89
N GLY A 82 3.97 3.14 -7.75
CA GLY A 82 5.15 3.71 -7.08
C GLY A 82 6.13 2.65 -6.56
N LEU A 83 5.68 1.40 -6.44
CA LEU A 83 6.46 0.23 -6.00
C LEU A 83 6.87 -0.67 -7.18
N GLY A 84 6.66 -0.21 -8.42
CA GLY A 84 7.02 -0.93 -9.64
C GLY A 84 6.00 -1.96 -10.12
N TRP A 85 4.85 -2.07 -9.46
CA TRP A 85 3.76 -2.94 -9.90
C TRP A 85 2.97 -2.31 -11.05
N GLN A 86 2.75 -3.08 -12.10
CA GLN A 86 2.04 -2.65 -13.30
C GLN A 86 0.66 -3.29 -13.34
N ALA A 87 -0.39 -2.51 -13.61
CA ALA A 87 -1.75 -3.04 -13.74
C ALA A 87 -1.83 -4.10 -14.86
N ALA A 88 -2.39 -5.25 -14.54
CA ALA A 88 -2.51 -6.42 -15.41
C ALA A 88 -3.96 -6.87 -15.63
N GLY A 89 -4.92 -6.19 -15.00
CA GLY A 89 -6.35 -6.49 -15.04
C GLY A 89 -7.04 -6.05 -13.75
N ALA A 90 -8.34 -6.32 -13.63
CA ALA A 90 -9.09 -6.02 -12.41
C ALA A 90 -8.48 -6.76 -11.21
N GLY A 91 -7.96 -6.01 -10.24
CA GLY A 91 -7.31 -6.55 -9.04
C GLY A 91 -6.02 -7.33 -9.31
N ALA A 92 -5.39 -7.19 -10.48
CA ALA A 92 -4.18 -7.92 -10.83
C ALA A 92 -3.05 -6.98 -11.22
N TYR A 93 -1.84 -7.27 -10.74
CA TYR A 93 -0.64 -6.49 -10.99
C TYR A 93 0.56 -7.39 -11.26
N ARG A 94 1.56 -6.88 -11.99
CA ARG A 94 2.81 -7.59 -12.30
C ARG A 94 4.04 -6.77 -11.94
N ARG A 95 5.10 -7.43 -11.45
CA ARG A 95 6.39 -6.80 -11.14
C ARG A 95 7.48 -7.87 -11.18
N GLY A 96 8.51 -7.69 -12.01
CA GLY A 96 9.73 -8.51 -11.93
C GLY A 96 9.53 -10.03 -12.04
N GLY A 97 8.57 -10.51 -12.83
CA GLY A 97 8.24 -11.94 -12.94
C GLY A 97 7.32 -12.44 -11.81
N GLU A 98 6.76 -11.55 -11.01
CA GLU A 98 5.74 -11.85 -10.01
C GLU A 98 4.37 -11.30 -10.44
N THR A 99 3.30 -11.97 -10.04
CA THR A 99 1.92 -11.47 -10.10
C THR A 99 1.38 -11.26 -8.69
N LEU A 100 0.80 -10.09 -8.43
CA LEU A 100 -0.01 -9.78 -7.26
C LEU A 100 -1.50 -9.81 -7.65
N ARG A 101 -2.32 -10.51 -6.87
CA ARG A 101 -3.79 -10.53 -7.01
C ARG A 101 -4.47 -10.05 -5.73
N LEU A 102 -5.49 -9.21 -5.89
CA LEU A 102 -6.39 -8.74 -4.85
C LEU A 102 -7.77 -9.37 -5.08
N ASP A 103 -8.16 -10.27 -4.19
CA ASP A 103 -9.52 -10.82 -4.14
C ASP A 103 -10.27 -10.18 -2.99
N PHE A 104 -11.58 -9.99 -3.15
CA PHE A 104 -12.38 -9.26 -2.17
C PHE A 104 -13.68 -9.98 -1.88
N ALA A 105 -14.01 -10.11 -0.60
CA ALA A 105 -15.28 -10.61 -0.11
C ALA A 105 -15.91 -9.60 0.85
N SER A 106 -17.23 -9.52 0.91
CA SER A 106 -17.93 -8.70 1.92
C SER A 106 -18.93 -9.56 2.67
N ARG A 107 -18.92 -9.45 4.01
CA ARG A 107 -19.84 -10.17 4.88
C ARG A 107 -20.26 -9.27 6.04
N ALA A 108 -21.56 -9.10 6.23
CA ALA A 108 -22.14 -8.32 7.32
C ALA A 108 -21.55 -6.89 7.46
N GLY A 109 -21.24 -6.23 6.34
CA GLY A 109 -20.68 -4.87 6.31
C GLY A 109 -19.17 -4.79 6.58
N THR A 110 -18.49 -5.92 6.72
CA THR A 110 -17.03 -6.00 6.78
C THR A 110 -16.50 -6.47 5.44
N LEU A 111 -15.58 -5.71 4.86
CA LEU A 111 -14.81 -6.09 3.67
C LEU A 111 -13.59 -6.90 4.10
N THR A 112 -13.32 -8.00 3.41
CA THR A 112 -12.10 -8.79 3.51
C THR A 112 -11.39 -8.73 2.17
N VAL A 113 -10.09 -8.48 2.19
CA VAL A 113 -9.21 -8.44 1.04
C VAL A 113 -8.16 -9.53 1.22
N ARG A 114 -7.99 -10.37 0.21
CA ARG A 114 -6.90 -11.35 0.14
C ARG A 114 -5.91 -10.91 -0.92
N PHE A 115 -4.66 -10.86 -0.52
CA PHE A 115 -3.51 -10.55 -1.36
C PHE A 115 -2.77 -11.84 -1.64
N ALA A 116 -2.44 -12.11 -2.90
CA ALA A 116 -1.66 -13.27 -3.29
C ALA A 116 -0.53 -12.86 -4.23
N ILE A 117 0.72 -13.12 -3.82
CA ILE A 117 1.90 -13.00 -4.67
C ILE A 117 2.36 -14.38 -5.10
N LYS A 118 2.65 -14.52 -6.39
CA LYS A 118 3.23 -15.74 -6.95
C LYS A 118 4.19 -15.41 -8.10
N PRO A 119 5.18 -16.28 -8.36
CA PRO A 119 5.94 -16.25 -9.61
C PRO A 119 5.01 -16.44 -10.81
N GLU A 120 5.36 -15.81 -11.94
CA GLU A 120 4.75 -16.06 -13.25
C GLU A 120 5.18 -17.41 -13.86
#